data_AF-A0A839PI29-F1
#
_entry.id   AF-A0A839PI29-F1
#
_cell.length_a   1.000
_cell.length_b   1.000
_cell.length_c   1.000
_cell.angle_alpha   90.00
_cell.angle_beta   90.00
_cell.angle_gamma   90.00
#
_symmetry.space_group_name_H-M   'P 1'
#
loop_
_entity.id
_entity.type
_entity.pdbx_description
1 polymer ?
#
loop_
_entity_poly.entity_id
_entity_poly.type
_entity_poly.pdbx_seq_one_letter_code
_entity_poly.pdbx_strand_id
1 'polypeptide(L)' 'MSTYLPQDLQDALERFIARKHGTINKTEAIAMILRDWLVKNGYLPAEPEEGTPPEELNATNDD' A
#
# COMPACT_ATOMS: atom_id res chain seq x y z
N MET A 1 -21.87 -8.44 -1.23
CA MET A 1 -22.20 -7.34 -0.30
C MET A 1 -21.59 -6.06 -0.84
N SER A 2 -22.40 -5.07 -1.19
CA SER A 2 -21.88 -3.76 -1.62
C SER A 2 -21.51 -2.96 -0.38
N THR A 3 -20.22 -2.77 -0.13
CA THR A 3 -19.74 -1.85 0.90
C THR A 3 -20.04 -0.43 0.47
N TYR A 4 -20.97 0.23 1.17
CA TYR A 4 -21.27 1.64 0.98
C TYR A 4 -20.17 2.48 1.62
N LEU A 5 -19.43 3.21 0.78
CA LEU A 5 -18.50 4.23 1.25
C LEU A 5 -19.28 5.50 1.62
N PRO A 6 -18.99 6.14 2.76
CA PRO A 6 -19.60 7.42 3.10
C PRO A 6 -19.22 8.48 2.05
N GLN A 7 -20.08 9.48 1.90
CA GLN A 7 -19.99 10.46 0.80
C GLN A 7 -18.65 11.20 0.78
N ASP A 8 -18.12 11.57 1.95
CA ASP A 8 -16.81 12.24 2.07
C ASP A 8 -15.65 11.38 1.52
N LEU A 9 -15.70 10.06 1.74
CA LEU A 9 -14.72 9.12 1.21
C LEU A 9 -14.86 8.96 -0.31
N GLN A 10 -16.08 9.03 -0.84
CA GLN A 10 -16.31 8.99 -2.29
C GLN A 10 -15.74 10.25 -2.95
N ASP A 11 -16.01 11.43 -2.39
CA ASP A 11 -15.51 12.71 -2.92
C ASP A 11 -13.97 12.77 -2.87
N ALA A 12 -13.36 12.35 -1.76
CA ALA A 12 -11.91 12.26 -1.62
C ALA A 12 -11.30 11.29 -2.65
N LEU A 13 -11.95 10.15 -2.89
CA LEU A 13 -11.48 9.15 -3.85
C LEU A 13 -11.61 9.63 -5.29
N GLU A 14 -12.69 10.33 -5.65
CA GLU A 14 -12.85 10.95 -6.97
C GLU A 14 -11.77 12.01 -7.22
N ARG A 15 -11.46 12.85 -6.23
CA ARG A 15 -10.33 13.81 -6.32
C ARG A 15 -8.99 13.11 -6.51
N PHE A 16 -8.77 11.99 -5.83
CA PHE A 16 -7.56 11.18 -5.97
C PHE A 16 -7.43 10.59 -7.38
N ILE A 17 -8.52 10.05 -7.93
CA ILE A 17 -8.57 9.49 -9.30
C ILE A 17 -8.37 10.61 -10.33
N ALA A 18 -9.02 11.76 -10.16
CA ALA A 18 -8.89 12.91 -11.03
C ALA A 18 -7.45 13.43 -11.07
N ARG A 19 -6.77 13.48 -9.90
CA ARG A 19 -5.34 13.86 -9.82
C ARG A 19 -4.42 12.90 -10.54
N LYS A 20 -4.79 11.62 -10.64
CA LYS A 20 -4.00 10.57 -11.32
C LYS A 20 -4.33 10.45 -12.82
N HIS A 21 -4.86 11.50 -13.44
CA HIS A 21 -5.23 11.54 -14.87
C HIS A 21 -6.30 10.51 -15.28
N GLY A 22 -7.18 10.12 -14.36
CA GLY A 22 -8.34 9.25 -14.68
C GLY A 22 -7.97 7.87 -15.23
N THR A 23 -6.70 7.47 -15.12
CA THR A 23 -6.18 6.23 -15.73
C THR A 23 -6.44 5.00 -14.86
N ILE A 24 -6.96 5.20 -13.64
CA ILE A 24 -7.16 4.15 -12.65
C ILE A 24 -8.63 4.08 -12.23
N ASN A 25 -9.12 2.86 -12.02
CA ASN A 25 -10.49 2.62 -11.58
C ASN A 25 -10.66 2.91 -10.07
N LYS A 26 -11.91 3.11 -9.64
CA LYS A 26 -12.25 3.31 -8.21
C LYS A 26 -11.69 2.21 -7.31
N THR A 27 -11.82 0.96 -7.74
CA THR A 27 -11.28 -0.21 -7.03
C THR A 27 -9.75 -0.18 -6.95
N GLU A 28 -9.06 0.20 -8.01
CA GLU A 28 -7.59 0.30 -8.00
C GLU A 28 -7.09 1.44 -7.13
N ALA A 29 -7.79 2.58 -7.14
CA ALA A 29 -7.49 3.70 -6.26
C ALA A 29 -7.59 3.28 -4.78
N ILE A 30 -8.66 2.56 -4.43
CA ILE A 30 -8.84 2.01 -3.07
C ILE A 30 -7.73 1.02 -2.72
N ALA A 31 -7.44 0.08 -3.63
CA ALA A 31 -6.38 -0.91 -3.42
C ALA A 31 -5.01 -0.25 -3.20
N MET A 32 -4.68 0.80 -3.95
CA MET A 32 -3.43 1.55 -3.77
C MET A 32 -3.35 2.26 -2.42
N ILE A 33 -4.43 2.96 -2.03
CA ILE A 33 -4.46 3.66 -0.74
C ILE A 33 -4.36 2.67 0.42
N LEU A 34 -5.08 1.55 0.34
CA LEU A 34 -5.01 0.49 1.34
C LEU A 34 -3.62 -0.13 1.38
N ARG A 35 -3.00 -0.40 0.23
CA ARG A 35 -1.66 -0.97 0.17
C ARG A 35 -0.64 -0.06 0.84
N ASP A 36 -0.63 1.23 0.50
CA ASP A 36 0.27 2.22 1.11
C ASP A 36 0.06 2.29 2.63
N TRP A 37 -1.19 2.33 3.08
CA TRP A 37 -1.51 2.36 4.51
C TRP A 37 -1.09 1.08 5.23
N LEU A 38 -1.37 -0.09 4.66
CA LEU A 38 -1.02 -1.39 5.24
C LEU A 38 0.50 -1.58 5.32
N VAL A 39 1.26 -1.15 4.30
CA VAL A 39 2.73 -1.14 4.32
C VAL A 39 3.24 -0.23 5.44
N LYS A 40 2.74 1.01 5.52
CA LYS A 40 3.14 1.98 6.56
C LYS A 40 2.87 1.52 7.98
N ASN A 41 1.82 0.72 8.18
CA ASN A 41 1.45 0.19 9.49
C ASN A 41 2.04 -1.23 9.75
N GLY A 42 2.85 -1.77 8.84
CA GLY A 42 3.49 -3.08 8.99
C GLY A 42 2.56 -4.29 8.81
N TYR A 43 1.34 -4.08 8.30
CA TYR A 43 0.38 -5.16 7.99
C TYR A 43 0.64 -5.81 6.63
N LEU A 44 1.29 -5.09 5.71
CA LEU A 44 1.82 -5.65 4.48
C LEU A 44 3.35 -5.56 4.53
N PRO A 45 4.10 -6.61 4.13
CA PRO A 45 5.49 -6.39 3.77
C PRO A 45 5.51 -5.35 2.64
N ALA A 46 6.31 -4.29 2.80
CA ALA A 46 6.71 -3.51 1.63
C ALA A 46 7.22 -4.51 0.59
N GLU A 47 6.85 -4.33 -0.69
CA GLU A 47 7.52 -5.12 -1.73
C GLU A 47 9.01 -5.01 -1.46
N PRO A 48 9.75 -6.14 -1.48
CA PRO A 48 11.19 -6.06 -1.37
C PRO A 48 11.64 -5.20 -2.54
N GLU A 49 11.94 -3.93 -2.26
CA GLU A 49 12.84 -3.17 -3.10
C GLU A 49 14.01 -4.11 -3.30
N GLU A 50 14.32 -4.40 -4.56
CA GLU A 50 15.32 -5.37 -5.00
C GLU A 50 16.71 -4.93 -4.49
N GLY A 51 16.91 -5.17 -3.21
CA GLY A 51 18.00 -4.76 -2.36
C GLY A 51 18.16 -5.92 -1.39
N THR A 52 18.93 -6.89 -1.85
CA THR A 52 19.51 -8.02 -1.14
C THR A 52 19.28 -7.99 0.38
N PRO A 53 18.52 -8.93 0.97
CA PRO A 53 18.53 -9.08 2.41
C PRO A 53 19.98 -9.37 2.84
N PRO A 54 20.56 -8.63 3.82
CA PRO A 54 21.83 -9.02 4.41
C PRO A 54 21.55 -10.18 5.36
N GLU A 55 21.13 -11.32 4.81
CA GLU A 55 20.98 -12.59 5.51
C GLU A 55 22.35 -13.25 5.77
N GLU A 56 23.43 -12.51 5.99
CA GLU A 56 24.72 -13.11 6.42
C GLU A 56 25.52 -12.23 7.40
N LEU A 57 24.85 -11.41 8.21
CA LEU A 57 25.48 -10.74 9.37
C LEU A 57 24.90 -11.24 10.69
N ASN A 58 24.79 -12.56 10.85
CA ASN A 58 24.90 -13.20 12.16
C ASN A 58 26.01 -14.24 12.12
N ALA A 59 27.22 -13.75 11.86
CA ALA A 59 28.41 -14.32 12.48
C ALA A 59 28.27 -14.18 14.00
N THR A 60 27.46 -15.04 14.62
CA THR A 60 27.54 -15.31 16.06
C THR A 60 28.84 -16.07 16.26
N ASN A 61 29.85 -15.30 16.65
CA ASN A 61 31.00 -15.78 17.41
C ASN A 61 30.51 -16.46 18.70
N ASP A 62 31.30 -17.46 19.12
CA ASP A 62 31.43 -18.02 20.48
C ASP A 62 30.49 -19.18 20.88
N ASP A 63 30.87 -20.41 20.51
CA ASP A 63 31.12 -21.52 21.46
C ASP A 63 32.31 -22.39 20.97
#